data_AF-A0A1E7YVA7-F1
#
_entry.id   AF-A0A1E7YVA7-F1
#
_cell.length_a   1.000
_cell.length_b   1.000
_cell.length_c   1.000
_cell.angle_alpha   90.00
_cell.angle_beta   90.00
_cell.angle_gamma   90.00
#
_symmetry.space_group_name_H-M   'P 1'
#
loop_
_entity.id
_entity.type
_entity.pdbx_description
1 polymer ?
#
loop_
_entity_poly.entity_id
_entity_poly.type
_entity_poly.pdbx_seq_one_letter_code
_entity_poly.pdbx_strand_id
1 'polypeptide(L)'
;MAILAAVGHAQAALTFHGVPLSCVDRASRQYNVPAQDLFALMENEGAAPGVAVHDNNGTTDLGPMQVNTCHLPFLSHYGFSYDTLKNDACANVLAGAWVYARCLEQMGGNQVLAAACYNAGPNDLVAAYQDGYVQRFVNHLGAGVTLGQLQGRPHKPGLELVVEDQ
;
A
#
# COMPACT_ATOMS: atom_id res chain seq x y z
N MET A 1 -14.45 14.13 -49.75
CA MET A 1 -14.95 14.33 -48.37
C MET A 1 -14.30 13.26 -47.51
N ALA A 2 -13.21 13.58 -46.81
CA ALA A 2 -12.48 12.62 -45.99
C ALA A 2 -12.89 12.80 -44.54
N ILE A 3 -13.51 11.77 -43.96
CA ILE A 3 -13.87 11.72 -42.54
C ILE A 3 -12.59 11.34 -41.79
N LEU A 4 -11.95 12.30 -41.11
CA LEU A 4 -10.96 11.98 -40.10
C LEU A 4 -11.72 11.40 -38.89
N ALA A 5 -11.60 10.10 -38.67
CA ALA A 5 -11.98 9.49 -37.40
C ALA A 5 -10.93 9.89 -36.36
N ALA A 6 -11.33 10.68 -35.36
CA ALA A 6 -10.50 10.93 -34.19
C ALA A 6 -10.44 9.64 -33.36
N VAL A 7 -9.31 8.94 -33.43
CA VAL A 7 -9.03 7.82 -32.52
C VAL A 7 -8.75 8.40 -31.15
N GLY A 8 -9.74 8.36 -30.27
CA GLY A 8 -9.58 8.72 -28.85
C GLY A 8 -8.69 7.69 -28.16
N HIS A 9 -7.43 8.04 -27.95
CA HIS A 9 -6.51 7.23 -27.15
C HIS A 9 -6.81 7.52 -25.67
N ALA A 10 -7.51 6.62 -24.99
CA ALA A 10 -7.58 6.64 -23.54
C ALA A 10 -6.16 6.41 -23.01
N GLN A 11 -5.54 7.44 -22.43
CA GLN A 11 -4.28 7.28 -21.72
C GLN A 11 -4.57 6.41 -20.49
N ALA A 12 -3.99 5.21 -20.46
CA ALA A 12 -4.03 4.39 -19.24
C ALA A 12 -3.38 5.21 -18.12
N ALA A 13 -4.10 5.37 -17.00
CA ALA A 13 -3.55 6.01 -15.82
C ALA A 13 -2.27 5.26 -15.43
N LEU A 14 -1.21 5.99 -15.09
CA LEU A 14 -0.01 5.38 -14.55
C LEU A 14 -0.37 4.74 -13.20
N THR A 15 -0.05 3.46 -13.04
CA THR A 15 -0.37 2.69 -11.84
C THR A 15 0.86 2.01 -11.27
N PHE A 16 0.86 1.78 -9.96
CA PHE A 16 1.81 0.93 -9.26
C PHE A 16 1.01 -0.11 -8.47
N HIS A 17 1.22 -1.41 -8.73
CA HIS A 17 0.46 -2.49 -8.09
C HIS A 17 -1.08 -2.33 -8.20
N GLY A 18 -1.56 -1.82 -9.35
CA GLY A 18 -2.99 -1.52 -9.55
C GLY A 18 -3.48 -0.25 -8.88
N VAL A 19 -2.62 0.50 -8.19
CA VAL A 19 -2.93 1.80 -7.58
C VAL A 19 -2.62 2.95 -8.55
N PRO A 20 -3.58 3.81 -8.91
CA PRO A 20 -3.29 5.04 -9.64
C PRO A 20 -2.32 5.94 -8.87
N LEU A 21 -1.29 6.48 -9.53
CA LEU A 21 -0.28 7.30 -8.83
C LEU A 21 -0.86 8.58 -8.21
N SER A 22 -1.95 9.10 -8.76
CA SER A 22 -2.69 10.22 -8.18
C SER A 22 -3.22 9.92 -6.78
N CYS A 23 -3.49 8.66 -6.46
CA CYS A 23 -3.95 8.25 -5.14
C CYS A 23 -2.80 8.20 -4.14
N VAL A 24 -1.60 7.82 -4.57
CA VAL A 24 -0.37 7.92 -3.77
C VAL A 24 -0.01 9.38 -3.51
N ASP A 25 -0.02 10.25 -4.53
CA ASP A 25 0.22 11.69 -4.38
C ASP A 25 -0.80 12.34 -3.42
N ARG A 26 -2.08 12.02 -3.58
CA ARG A 26 -3.13 12.50 -2.67
C ARG A 26 -2.88 12.06 -1.22
N ALA A 27 -2.61 10.77 -1.00
CA ALA A 27 -2.40 10.24 0.35
C ALA A 27 -1.14 10.82 1.00
N SER A 28 -0.05 10.93 0.23
CA SER A 28 1.20 11.58 0.64
C SER A 28 0.96 13.02 1.13
N ARG A 29 0.24 13.82 0.36
CA ARG A 29 -0.09 15.21 0.74
C ARG A 29 -1.03 15.28 1.94
N GLN A 30 -2.05 14.43 1.99
CA GLN A 30 -3.06 14.46 3.03
C GLN A 30 -2.49 14.12 4.41
N TYR A 31 -1.58 13.16 4.49
CA TYR A 31 -0.98 12.72 5.76
C TYR A 31 0.44 13.22 5.98
N ASN A 32 0.96 14.08 5.09
CA ASN A 32 2.32 14.61 5.12
C ASN A 32 3.39 13.49 5.27
N VAL A 33 3.20 12.41 4.51
CA VAL A 33 4.14 11.28 4.44
C VAL A 33 4.86 11.30 3.10
N PRO A 34 6.17 11.00 3.01
CA PRO A 34 6.88 10.97 1.74
C PRO A 34 6.28 9.93 0.79
N ALA A 35 5.96 10.31 -0.45
CA ALA A 35 5.40 9.38 -1.44
C ALA A 35 6.31 8.17 -1.71
N GLN A 36 7.62 8.36 -1.64
CA GLN A 36 8.61 7.28 -1.78
C GLN A 36 8.46 6.20 -0.69
N ASP A 37 8.06 6.58 0.53
CA ASP A 37 7.84 5.64 1.63
C ASP A 37 6.60 4.80 1.33
N LEU A 38 5.54 5.42 0.80
CA LEU A 38 4.33 4.69 0.36
C LEU A 38 4.63 3.70 -0.76
N PHE A 39 5.47 4.08 -1.74
CA PHE A 39 5.92 3.14 -2.76
C PHE A 39 6.75 2.00 -2.18
N ALA A 40 7.66 2.29 -1.24
CA ALA A 40 8.48 1.26 -0.58
C ALA A 40 7.64 0.29 0.25
N LEU A 41 6.60 0.78 0.95
CA LEU A 41 5.64 -0.06 1.68
C LEU A 41 4.85 -0.94 0.69
N MET A 42 4.24 -0.36 -0.34
CA MET A 42 3.48 -1.13 -1.35
C MET A 42 4.34 -2.16 -2.08
N GLU A 43 5.62 -1.88 -2.32
CA GLU A 43 6.57 -2.86 -2.90
C GLU A 43 6.86 -3.99 -1.91
N ASN A 44 7.02 -3.68 -0.61
CA ASN A 44 7.17 -4.68 0.45
C ASN A 44 5.98 -5.62 0.53
N GLU A 45 4.76 -5.06 0.44
CA GLU A 45 3.50 -5.81 0.48
C GLU A 45 3.28 -6.63 -0.80
N GLY A 46 3.57 -6.05 -1.96
CA GLY A 46 3.46 -6.76 -3.24
C GLY A 46 2.03 -7.12 -3.66
N ALA A 47 1.01 -6.65 -2.93
CA ALA A 47 -0.40 -6.96 -3.14
C ALA A 47 -1.08 -6.00 -4.14
N ALA A 48 -2.31 -6.34 -4.54
CA ALA A 48 -3.12 -5.56 -5.47
C ALA A 48 -4.52 -5.31 -4.89
N PRO A 49 -5.33 -4.40 -5.47
CA PRO A 49 -6.76 -4.33 -5.18
C PRO A 49 -7.43 -5.70 -5.37
N GLY A 50 -8.32 -6.06 -4.43
CA GLY A 50 -9.01 -7.35 -4.39
C GLY A 50 -8.29 -8.42 -3.55
N VAL A 51 -7.02 -8.21 -3.17
CA VAL A 51 -6.27 -9.16 -2.34
C VAL A 51 -6.69 -9.04 -0.87
N ALA A 52 -6.87 -10.20 -0.22
CA ALA A 52 -7.03 -10.32 1.22
C ALA A 52 -6.20 -11.52 1.72
N VAL A 53 -5.42 -11.32 2.78
CA VAL A 53 -4.58 -12.38 3.37
C VAL A 53 -4.97 -12.57 4.82
N HIS A 54 -5.36 -13.80 5.19
CA HIS A 54 -5.80 -14.10 6.54
C HIS A 54 -4.62 -14.46 7.45
N ASP A 55 -4.59 -13.86 8.63
CA ASP A 55 -3.56 -14.08 9.64
C ASP A 55 -3.99 -15.14 10.66
N ASN A 56 -3.01 -15.83 11.23
CA ASN A 56 -3.26 -16.85 12.27
C ASN A 56 -3.89 -16.28 13.56
N ASN A 57 -3.81 -14.97 13.78
CA ASN A 57 -4.40 -14.28 14.93
C ASN A 57 -5.88 -13.86 14.67
N GLY A 58 -6.44 -14.20 13.50
CA GLY A 58 -7.81 -13.88 13.11
C GLY A 58 -7.98 -12.52 12.42
N THR A 59 -6.90 -11.74 12.22
CA THR A 59 -6.93 -10.52 11.40
C THR A 59 -6.77 -10.83 9.92
N THR A 60 -6.89 -9.80 9.08
CA THR A 60 -6.73 -9.94 7.63
C THR A 60 -6.10 -8.69 7.07
N ASP A 61 -5.11 -8.86 6.20
CA ASP A 61 -4.45 -7.78 5.49
C ASP A 61 -5.13 -7.52 4.15
N LEU A 62 -5.52 -6.27 3.89
CA LEU A 62 -6.40 -5.91 2.78
C LEU A 62 -5.71 -5.04 1.74
N GLY A 63 -5.91 -5.37 0.47
CA GLY A 63 -5.59 -4.52 -0.67
C GLY A 63 -4.10 -4.21 -0.85
N PRO A 64 -3.75 -3.20 -1.66
CA PRO A 64 -2.37 -2.95 -2.12
C PRO A 64 -1.37 -2.54 -1.03
N MET A 65 -1.82 -1.90 0.06
CA MET A 65 -1.01 -1.60 1.24
C MET A 65 -1.19 -2.62 2.37
N GLN A 66 -1.92 -3.72 2.13
CA GLN A 66 -2.14 -4.78 3.12
C GLN A 66 -2.59 -4.21 4.48
N VAL A 67 -3.56 -3.28 4.45
CA VAL A 67 -4.07 -2.64 5.66
C VAL A 67 -4.79 -3.68 6.51
N ASN A 68 -4.27 -3.95 7.69
CA ASN A 68 -4.80 -4.96 8.59
C ASN A 68 -6.18 -4.58 9.18
N THR A 69 -7.08 -5.56 9.29
CA THR A 69 -8.43 -5.38 9.87
C THR A 69 -8.43 -4.92 11.33
N CYS A 70 -7.32 -5.01 12.07
CA CYS A 70 -7.21 -4.44 13.42
C CYS A 70 -7.45 -2.91 13.44
N HIS A 71 -7.32 -2.22 12.30
CA HIS A 71 -7.60 -0.80 12.19
C HIS A 71 -9.08 -0.48 11.88
N LEU A 72 -9.89 -1.45 11.45
CA LEU A 72 -11.31 -1.23 11.10
C LEU A 72 -12.17 -0.63 12.21
N PRO A 73 -12.00 -0.96 13.51
CA PRO A 73 -12.75 -0.32 14.57
C PRO A 73 -12.61 1.22 14.55
N PHE A 74 -11.45 1.75 14.18
CA PHE A 74 -11.26 3.18 14.00
C PHE A 74 -11.68 3.65 12.60
N LEU A 75 -11.18 2.99 11.56
CA LEU A 75 -11.33 3.42 10.17
C LEU A 75 -12.79 3.40 9.68
N SER A 76 -13.64 2.53 10.22
CA SER A 76 -15.05 2.46 9.86
C SER A 76 -15.82 3.74 10.23
N HIS A 77 -15.42 4.45 11.28
CA HIS A 77 -15.99 5.76 11.63
C HIS A 77 -15.72 6.84 10.55
N TYR A 78 -14.73 6.61 9.68
CA TYR A 78 -14.36 7.50 8.59
C TYR A 78 -14.78 6.97 7.21
N GLY A 79 -15.66 5.97 7.18
CA GLY A 79 -16.24 5.43 5.94
C GLY A 79 -15.43 4.32 5.27
N PHE A 80 -14.38 3.80 5.91
CA PHE A 80 -13.64 2.65 5.39
C PHE A 80 -14.27 1.34 5.90
N SER A 81 -14.87 0.57 5.01
CA SER A 81 -15.29 -0.81 5.27
C SER A 81 -14.23 -1.82 4.87
N TYR A 82 -14.39 -3.08 5.27
CA TYR A 82 -13.58 -4.20 4.78
C TYR A 82 -13.52 -4.22 3.25
N ASP A 83 -14.67 -4.19 2.57
CA ASP A 83 -14.73 -4.23 1.10
C ASP A 83 -14.10 -3.00 0.45
N THR A 84 -14.22 -1.84 1.10
CA THR A 84 -13.59 -0.60 0.61
C THR A 84 -12.08 -0.73 0.67
N LEU A 85 -11.53 -1.20 1.80
CA LEU A 85 -10.08 -1.39 1.95
C LEU A 85 -9.56 -2.51 1.04
N LYS A 86 -10.34 -3.57 0.81
CA LYS A 86 -9.95 -4.66 -0.09
C LYS A 86 -9.92 -4.21 -1.55
N ASN A 87 -10.97 -3.54 -2.02
CA ASN A 87 -11.23 -3.38 -3.46
C ASN A 87 -10.95 -1.97 -4.02
N ASP A 88 -11.05 -0.91 -3.21
CA ASP A 88 -10.76 0.45 -3.67
C ASP A 88 -9.28 0.78 -3.40
N ALA A 89 -8.49 0.79 -4.47
CA ALA A 89 -7.06 1.08 -4.43
C ALA A 89 -6.73 2.42 -3.75
N CYS A 90 -7.55 3.44 -4.00
CA CYS A 90 -7.30 4.79 -3.51
C CYS A 90 -7.70 4.93 -2.05
N ALA A 91 -8.81 4.31 -1.66
CA ALA A 91 -9.20 4.24 -0.25
C ALA A 91 -8.19 3.43 0.57
N ASN A 92 -7.71 2.30 0.04
CA ASN A 92 -6.69 1.48 0.69
C ASN A 92 -5.39 2.25 0.93
N VAL A 93 -4.87 2.93 -0.11
CA VAL A 93 -3.64 3.73 0.03
C VAL A 93 -3.82 4.90 0.99
N LEU A 94 -5.01 5.50 1.03
CA LEU A 94 -5.31 6.54 1.99
C LEU A 94 -5.30 6.01 3.43
N ALA A 95 -5.90 4.85 3.67
CA ALA A 95 -5.89 4.20 4.98
C ALA A 95 -4.48 3.74 5.39
N GLY A 96 -3.72 3.14 4.49
CA GLY A 96 -2.33 2.73 4.74
C GLY A 96 -1.42 3.92 5.05
N ALA A 97 -1.57 5.03 4.32
CA ALA A 97 -0.85 6.26 4.62
C ALA A 97 -1.19 6.83 6.01
N TRP A 98 -2.46 6.72 6.45
CA TRP A 98 -2.84 7.09 7.81
C TRP A 98 -2.17 6.20 8.87
N VAL A 99 -2.13 4.87 8.66
CA VAL A 99 -1.44 3.94 9.56
C VAL A 99 0.05 4.31 9.65
N TYR A 100 0.69 4.52 8.50
CA TYR A 100 2.11 4.90 8.45
C TYR A 100 2.39 6.24 9.12
N ALA A 101 1.54 7.25 8.92
CA ALA A 101 1.67 8.55 9.57
C ALA A 101 1.64 8.44 11.11
N ARG A 102 0.78 7.57 11.65
CA ARG A 102 0.74 7.29 13.10
C ARG A 102 2.02 6.63 13.59
N CYS A 103 2.57 5.69 12.82
CA CYS A 103 3.86 5.08 13.13
C CYS A 103 5.00 6.10 13.06
N LEU A 104 5.02 7.00 12.08
CA LEU A 104 5.98 8.10 12.01
C LEU A 104 5.90 8.99 13.25
N GLU A 105 4.70 9.38 13.66
CA GLU A 105 4.49 10.19 14.87
C GLU A 105 5.03 9.47 16.11
N GLN A 106 4.66 8.20 16.31
CA GLN A 106 5.11 7.41 17.47
C GLN A 106 6.61 7.17 17.47
N MET A 107 7.24 7.08 16.30
CA MET A 107 8.67 6.83 16.13
C MET A 107 9.51 8.11 15.97
N GLY A 108 8.95 9.27 16.31
CA GLY A 108 9.67 10.55 16.28
C GLY A 108 10.13 10.97 14.88
N GLY A 109 9.38 10.59 13.85
CA GLY A 109 9.68 10.87 12.44
C GLY A 109 10.73 9.95 11.81
N ASN A 110 11.19 8.91 12.52
CA ASN A 110 12.16 7.96 11.97
C ASN A 110 11.46 6.99 11.01
N GLN A 111 11.73 7.11 9.71
CA GLN A 111 11.09 6.31 8.65
C GLN A 111 11.35 4.80 8.77
N VAL A 112 12.55 4.40 9.20
CA VAL A 112 12.95 3.00 9.34
C VAL A 112 12.20 2.35 10.50
N LEU A 113 12.15 3.03 11.65
CA LEU A 113 11.37 2.58 12.80
C LEU A 113 9.87 2.64 12.51
N ALA A 114 9.40 3.63 11.74
CA ALA A 114 8.01 3.71 11.32
C ALA A 114 7.61 2.55 10.40
N ALA A 115 8.50 2.11 9.50
CA ALA A 115 8.26 0.92 8.68
C ALA A 115 8.23 -0.36 9.54
N ALA A 116 9.10 -0.47 10.55
CA ALA A 116 9.05 -1.56 11.52
C ALA A 116 7.71 -1.56 12.30
N CYS A 117 7.27 -0.37 12.74
CA CYS A 117 5.98 -0.17 13.41
C CYS A 117 4.80 -0.50 12.50
N TYR A 118 4.88 -0.15 11.21
CA TYR A 118 3.82 -0.43 10.25
C TYR A 118 3.59 -1.94 10.09
N ASN A 119 4.69 -2.70 10.00
CA ASN A 119 4.65 -4.15 9.80
C ASN A 119 4.28 -4.94 11.06
N ALA A 120 4.92 -4.64 12.20
CA ALA A 120 4.80 -5.46 13.40
C ALA A 120 4.05 -4.77 14.57
N GLY A 121 3.65 -3.51 14.38
CA GLY A 121 3.09 -2.67 15.43
C GLY A 121 4.18 -2.02 16.31
N PRO A 122 3.80 -0.99 17.10
CA PRO A 122 4.77 -0.18 17.86
C PRO A 122 5.45 -0.91 19.02
N ASN A 123 4.89 -2.05 19.45
CA ASN A 123 5.39 -2.82 20.59
C ASN A 123 6.30 -4.00 20.18
N ASP A 124 6.46 -4.28 18.88
CA ASP A 124 7.25 -5.42 18.39
C ASP A 124 8.10 -5.07 17.18
N LEU A 125 8.78 -3.92 17.22
CA LEU A 125 9.63 -3.47 16.12
C LEU A 125 10.68 -4.53 15.73
N VAL A 126 11.16 -5.31 16.71
CA VAL A 126 12.19 -6.34 16.51
C VAL A 126 11.73 -7.42 15.54
N ALA A 127 10.47 -7.82 15.56
CA ALA A 127 9.93 -8.81 14.61
C ALA A 127 10.12 -8.36 13.15
N ALA A 128 9.86 -7.08 12.84
CA ALA A 128 10.03 -6.52 11.50
C ALA A 128 11.51 -6.42 11.04
N TYR A 129 12.46 -6.42 11.98
CA TYR A 129 13.88 -6.56 11.65
C TYR A 129 14.24 -8.02 11.39
N GLN A 130 13.70 -8.95 12.18
CA GLN A 130 14.00 -10.37 12.10
C GLN A 130 13.43 -11.04 10.84
N ASP A 131 12.24 -10.63 10.40
CA ASP A 131 11.61 -11.13 9.18
C ASP A 131 12.11 -10.42 7.88
N GLY A 132 13.03 -9.47 8.06
CA GLY A 132 13.66 -8.70 6.99
C GLY A 132 12.78 -7.62 6.36
N TYR A 133 11.59 -7.31 6.90
CA TYR A 133 10.71 -6.27 6.38
C TYR A 133 11.41 -4.92 6.28
N VAL A 134 12.11 -4.52 7.36
CA VAL A 134 12.86 -3.27 7.40
C VAL A 134 13.97 -3.22 6.34
N GLN A 135 14.69 -4.33 6.14
CA GLN A 135 15.75 -4.37 5.14
C GLN A 135 15.19 -4.22 3.72
N ARG A 136 14.06 -4.85 3.41
CA ARG A 136 13.39 -4.69 2.12
C ARG A 136 12.91 -3.24 1.92
N PHE A 137 12.30 -2.65 2.95
CA PHE A 137 11.84 -1.25 2.91
C PHE A 137 13.01 -0.29 2.62
N VAL A 138 14.12 -0.40 3.35
CA VAL A 138 15.32 0.42 3.13
C VAL A 138 15.90 0.21 1.73
N ASN A 139 15.90 -1.02 1.23
CA ASN A 139 16.34 -1.31 -0.14
C ASN A 139 15.44 -0.63 -1.18
N HIS A 140 14.12 -0.58 -0.95
CA HIS A 140 13.18 0.10 -1.84
C HIS A 140 13.34 1.63 -1.81
N LEU A 141 13.68 2.22 -0.65
CA LEU A 141 14.07 3.64 -0.57
C LEU A 141 15.39 3.91 -1.33
N GLY A 142 16.40 3.07 -1.11
CA GLY A 142 17.74 3.22 -1.70
C GLY A 142 17.83 2.88 -3.19
N ALA A 143 16.91 2.06 -3.70
CA ALA A 143 16.79 1.74 -5.13
C ALA A 143 16.30 2.93 -5.96
N GLY A 144 15.89 4.04 -5.31
CA GLY A 144 15.40 5.23 -5.97
C GLY A 144 14.25 4.88 -6.91
N VAL A 145 13.21 4.20 -6.40
CA VAL A 145 11.97 3.93 -7.15
C VAL A 145 11.43 5.29 -7.61
N THR A 146 11.81 5.66 -8.84
CA THR A 146 11.41 6.91 -9.47
C THR A 146 10.12 6.66 -10.22
N LEU A 147 9.34 7.72 -10.45
CA LEU A 147 8.11 7.68 -11.25
C LEU A 147 8.29 6.94 -12.61
N GLY A 148 9.51 6.89 -13.16
CA GLY A 148 9.83 6.21 -14.40
C GLY A 148 9.93 4.67 -14.33
N GLN A 149 10.01 4.06 -13.14
CA GLN A 149 10.15 2.60 -12.99
C GLN A 149 8.83 1.87 -12.68
N LEU A 150 7.71 2.61 -12.63
CA LEU A 150 6.42 2.11 -12.15
C LEU A 150 5.63 1.31 -13.20
N GLN A 151 6.10 1.23 -14.46
CA GLN A 151 5.47 0.40 -15.49
C GLN A 151 6.12 -0.99 -15.56
N GLY A 152 5.35 -2.02 -15.19
CA GLY A 152 5.63 -3.42 -15.59
C GLY A 152 6.39 -4.30 -14.58
N ARG A 153 6.49 -3.93 -13.30
CA ARG A 153 7.00 -4.86 -12.28
C ARG A 153 5.95 -5.92 -11.93
N PRO A 154 6.28 -7.23 -12.04
CA PRO A 154 5.35 -8.29 -11.69
C PRO A 154 5.13 -8.34 -10.17
N HIS A 155 3.89 -8.63 -9.76
CA HIS A 155 3.54 -8.93 -8.37
C HIS A 155 4.40 -10.08 -7.81
N LYS A 156 4.68 -10.05 -6.51
CA LYS A 156 5.46 -11.08 -5.82
C LYS A 156 4.74 -12.44 -5.91
N PRO A 157 5.37 -13.49 -6.46
CA PRO A 157 4.82 -14.83 -6.37
C PRO A 157 4.98 -15.37 -4.94
N GLY A 158 3.92 -15.95 -4.38
CA GLY A 158 3.96 -16.63 -3.07
C GLY A 158 3.01 -16.10 -1.99
N LEU A 159 2.12 -15.16 -2.30
CA LEU A 159 0.96 -14.88 -1.47
C LEU A 159 -0.14 -15.85 -1.91
N GLU A 160 -0.47 -16.84 -1.08
CA GLU A 160 -1.51 -17.83 -1.40
C GLU A 160 -2.86 -17.11 -1.51
N LEU A 161 -3.26 -16.82 -2.74
CA LEU A 161 -4.51 -16.14 -3.07
C LEU A 161 -5.65 -17.07 -2.70
N VAL A 162 -6.33 -16.79 -1.58
CA VAL A 162 -7.66 -17.35 -1.36
C VAL A 162 -8.63 -16.60 -2.27
N VAL A 163 -8.79 -17.11 -3.49
CA VAL A 163 -9.85 -16.67 -4.39
C VAL A 163 -11.13 -17.31 -3.87
N GLU A 164 -11.94 -16.57 -3.12
CA GLU A 164 -13.28 -17.02 -2.75
C GLU A 164 -14.15 -17.04 -4.01
N ASP A 165 -14.51 -18.25 -4.44
CA ASP A 165 -15.45 -18.50 -5.53
C ASP A 165 -16.85 -18.02 -5.10
N GLN A 166 -17.49 -17.20 -5.94
CA GLN A 166 -18.89 -16.77 -5.78
C GLN A 166 -19.79 -17.67 -6.61
#